data_AF-A0A5K7ZBN5-F1
#
_entry.id   AF-A0A5K7ZBN5-F1
#
_cell.length_a   1.000
_cell.length_b   1.000
_cell.length_c   1.000
_cell.angle_alpha   90.00
_cell.angle_beta   90.00
_cell.angle_gamma   90.00
#
_symmetry.space_group_name_H-M   'P 1'
#
loop_
_entity.id
_entity.type
_entity.pdbx_description
1 polymer ?
#
loop_
_entity_poly.entity_id
_entity_poly.type
_entity_poly.pdbx_seq_one_letter_code
_entity_poly.pdbx_strand_id
1 'polypeptide(L)'
;MKTLLLASDLDRTLIPNGAEPESPQARKVLAHLTAHPKLRLAYVSGRDKRLVDQAIKEYELPEPDFVIGDVGTTMYRVIGGRWLANSVWQEEIGQNWRGSGHDDIVRMLKDLEIDDFRLQPPEKQNRYKVSYFTSFSNGTQQLEDKIAGILEDRGIVANVIWSRDEEARCGLLDILPRRANKLEAIRFLMAEERLNESRVVFAGDSGNDLDVLTSGLPAILVNNASKSLRQTALERLSQNGMADQLYPARGGWGQMNGNYAAGVIEGVVHFFPETAAWLKSVLS
;
A
#
# COMPACT_ATOMS: atom_id res chain seq x y z
N MET A 1 25.41 -11.00 -6.74
CA MET A 1 24.04 -11.04 -7.31
C MET A 1 23.20 -9.99 -6.61
N LYS A 2 22.34 -9.26 -7.33
CA LYS A 2 21.63 -8.08 -6.82
C LYS A 2 20.39 -8.46 -6.00
N THR A 3 20.09 -7.70 -4.95
CA THR A 3 18.88 -7.84 -4.12
C THR A 3 17.61 -7.55 -4.93
N LEU A 4 16.51 -8.23 -4.60
CA LEU A 4 15.15 -7.98 -5.06
C LEU A 4 14.34 -7.35 -3.93
N LEU A 5 13.39 -6.46 -4.25
CA LEU A 5 12.37 -5.98 -3.33
C LEU A 5 11.00 -6.44 -3.80
N LEU A 6 10.31 -7.20 -2.94
CA LEU A 6 8.88 -7.46 -3.06
C LEU A 6 8.15 -6.48 -2.15
N ALA A 7 7.53 -5.46 -2.73
CA ALA A 7 6.58 -4.61 -2.03
C ALA A 7 5.18 -5.18 -2.24
N SER A 8 4.37 -5.28 -1.19
CA SER A 8 3.04 -5.87 -1.31
C SER A 8 2.05 -5.17 -0.40
N ASP A 9 0.85 -4.92 -0.93
CA ASP A 9 -0.31 -4.71 -0.07
C ASP A 9 -0.60 -5.96 0.78
N LEU A 10 -1.42 -5.78 1.82
CA LEU A 10 -1.78 -6.82 2.77
C LEU A 10 -3.18 -7.34 2.51
N ASP A 11 -4.20 -6.52 2.76
CA ASP A 11 -5.60 -6.91 2.70
C ASP A 11 -5.98 -7.36 1.29
N ARG A 12 -6.58 -8.54 1.16
CA ARG A 12 -6.94 -9.14 -0.14
C ARG A 12 -5.79 -9.32 -1.15
N THR A 13 -4.55 -9.02 -0.79
CA THR A 13 -3.34 -9.25 -1.60
C THR A 13 -2.46 -10.35 -1.01
N LEU A 14 -1.98 -10.22 0.22
CA LEU A 14 -1.36 -11.33 0.94
C LEU A 14 -2.35 -11.99 1.87
N ILE A 15 -3.21 -11.21 2.52
CA ILE A 15 -4.20 -11.67 3.49
C ILE A 15 -5.45 -12.15 2.77
N PRO A 16 -5.86 -13.41 2.95
CA PRO A 16 -7.06 -13.96 2.32
C PRO A 16 -8.33 -13.60 3.11
N ASN A 17 -8.55 -12.31 3.34
CA ASN A 17 -9.76 -11.77 3.98
C ASN A 17 -10.80 -11.29 2.95
N GLY A 18 -10.78 -11.86 1.74
CA GLY A 18 -11.81 -11.69 0.72
C GLY A 18 -12.70 -12.92 0.57
N ALA A 19 -13.56 -12.91 -0.44
CA ALA A 19 -14.49 -14.02 -0.70
C ALA A 19 -13.84 -15.23 -1.38
N GLU A 20 -12.73 -15.03 -2.09
CA GLU A 20 -12.05 -16.09 -2.82
C GLU A 20 -11.18 -16.95 -1.88
N PRO A 21 -10.93 -18.22 -2.21
CA PRO A 21 -10.06 -19.07 -1.39
C PRO A 21 -8.57 -18.83 -1.69
N GLU A 22 -7.72 -18.97 -0.67
CA GLU A 22 -6.26 -19.09 -0.84
C GLU A 22 -5.87 -20.55 -1.14
N SER A 23 -4.80 -20.73 -1.91
CA SER A 23 -4.22 -22.06 -2.08
C SER A 23 -3.55 -22.54 -0.77
N PRO A 24 -3.82 -23.77 -0.29
CA PRO A 24 -3.35 -24.22 1.04
C PRO A 24 -1.84 -24.08 1.30
N GLN A 25 -1.01 -24.18 0.26
CA GLN A 25 0.44 -24.09 0.38
C GLN A 25 1.02 -22.68 0.19
N ALA A 26 0.20 -21.69 -0.18
CA ALA A 26 0.68 -20.37 -0.59
C ALA A 26 1.51 -19.68 0.49
N ARG A 27 1.04 -19.71 1.75
CA ARG A 27 1.77 -19.16 2.92
C ARG A 27 3.15 -19.79 3.12
N LYS A 28 3.21 -21.13 3.09
CA LYS A 28 4.48 -21.87 3.24
C LYS A 28 5.47 -21.51 2.14
N VAL A 29 4.99 -21.42 0.89
CA VAL A 29 5.84 -21.06 -0.26
C VAL A 29 6.29 -19.60 -0.18
N LEU A 30 5.40 -18.68 0.22
CA LEU A 30 5.74 -17.27 0.44
C LEU A 30 6.80 -17.11 1.52
N ALA A 31 6.67 -17.81 2.65
CA ALA A 31 7.66 -17.80 3.72
C ALA A 31 9.03 -18.31 3.23
N HIS A 32 9.04 -19.38 2.42
CA HIS A 32 10.27 -19.89 1.83
C HIS A 32 10.90 -18.90 0.84
N LEU A 33 10.10 -18.29 -0.02
CA LEU A 33 10.54 -17.28 -0.98
C LEU A 33 11.18 -16.07 -0.29
N THR A 34 10.52 -15.57 0.74
CA THR A 34 10.91 -14.34 1.45
C THR A 34 12.06 -14.54 2.42
N ALA A 35 12.29 -15.76 2.89
CA ALA A 35 13.48 -16.11 3.68
C ALA A 35 14.77 -16.13 2.86
N HIS A 36 14.70 -16.09 1.52
CA HIS A 36 15.89 -16.11 0.69
C HIS A 36 16.69 -14.80 0.84
N PRO A 37 18.01 -14.82 1.12
CA PRO A 37 18.81 -13.64 1.51
C PRO A 37 18.96 -12.57 0.42
N LYS A 38 18.48 -12.83 -0.79
CA LYS A 38 18.49 -11.89 -1.92
C LYS A 38 17.12 -11.25 -2.18
N LEU A 39 16.14 -11.50 -1.33
CA LEU A 39 14.82 -10.88 -1.41
C LEU A 39 14.59 -10.08 -0.13
N ARG A 40 14.12 -8.84 -0.28
CA ARG A 40 13.64 -7.99 0.79
C ARG A 40 12.13 -7.85 0.67
N LEU A 41 11.43 -7.99 1.79
CA LEU A 41 9.97 -7.90 1.85
C LEU A 41 9.56 -6.57 2.44
N ALA A 42 8.69 -5.85 1.74
CA ALA A 42 8.05 -4.63 2.22
C ALA A 42 6.53 -4.81 2.25
N TYR A 43 5.91 -4.55 3.40
CA TYR A 43 4.46 -4.39 3.46
C TYR A 43 4.07 -2.95 3.22
N VAL A 44 3.10 -2.72 2.34
CA VAL A 44 2.66 -1.40 1.91
C VAL A 44 1.16 -1.30 2.11
N SER A 45 0.73 -0.90 3.30
CA SER A 45 -0.65 -1.03 3.76
C SER A 45 -1.25 0.27 4.27
N GLY A 46 -2.58 0.37 4.20
CA GLY A 46 -3.33 1.41 4.91
C GLY A 46 -3.41 1.19 6.43
N ARG A 47 -3.04 0.00 6.91
CA ARG A 47 -2.99 -0.36 8.33
C ARG A 47 -1.93 0.47 9.07
N ASP A 48 -2.24 0.81 10.31
CA ASP A 48 -1.24 1.34 11.25
C ASP A 48 -0.26 0.24 11.69
N LYS A 49 0.83 0.65 12.34
CA LYS A 49 1.87 -0.27 12.86
C LYS A 49 1.30 -1.43 13.68
N ARG A 50 0.35 -1.18 14.58
CA ARG A 50 -0.22 -2.20 15.47
C ARG A 50 -1.04 -3.21 14.68
N LEU A 51 -1.84 -2.74 13.73
CA LEU A 51 -2.67 -3.58 12.87
C LEU A 51 -1.85 -4.43 11.89
N VAL A 52 -0.69 -3.92 11.43
CA VAL A 52 0.25 -4.73 10.64
C VAL A 52 0.90 -5.81 11.53
N ASP A 53 1.40 -5.47 12.72
CA ASP A 53 1.98 -6.44 13.65
C ASP A 53 0.96 -7.54 14.05
N GLN A 54 -0.29 -7.16 14.27
CA GLN A 54 -1.38 -8.10 14.52
C GLN A 54 -1.61 -9.02 13.31
N ALA A 55 -1.68 -8.47 12.10
CA ALA A 55 -1.87 -9.25 10.88
C ALA A 55 -0.73 -10.24 10.63
N ILE A 56 0.52 -9.86 10.92
CA ILE A 56 1.68 -10.75 10.81
C ILE A 56 1.47 -12.00 11.66
N LYS A 57 1.01 -11.82 12.91
CA LYS A 57 0.78 -12.94 13.85
C LYS A 57 -0.45 -13.75 13.48
N GLU A 58 -1.56 -13.08 13.15
CA GLU A 58 -2.85 -13.71 12.87
C GLU A 58 -2.82 -14.57 11.59
N TYR A 59 -2.16 -14.08 10.55
CA TYR A 59 -2.10 -14.74 9.25
C TYR A 59 -0.78 -15.48 8.99
N GLU A 60 0.07 -15.60 10.02
CA GLU A 60 1.39 -16.23 9.94
C GLU A 60 2.23 -15.68 8.77
N LEU A 61 2.21 -14.35 8.59
CA LEU A 61 2.97 -13.71 7.54
C LEU A 61 4.48 -13.72 7.87
N PRO A 62 5.36 -13.76 6.86
CA PRO A 62 6.79 -13.61 7.09
C PRO A 62 7.13 -12.28 7.77
N GLU A 63 8.20 -12.23 8.56
CA GLU A 63 8.70 -10.95 9.06
C GLU A 63 9.18 -10.11 7.86
N PRO A 64 8.66 -8.88 7.66
CA PRO A 64 9.11 -8.03 6.58
C PRO A 64 10.43 -7.35 6.94
N ASP A 65 11.20 -6.90 5.96
CA ASP A 65 12.34 -5.99 6.18
C ASP A 65 11.86 -4.54 6.35
N PHE A 66 10.73 -4.20 5.72
CA PHE A 66 10.16 -2.85 5.72
C PHE A 66 8.64 -2.86 5.89
N VAL A 67 8.12 -1.84 6.57
CA VAL A 67 6.66 -1.58 6.61
C VAL A 67 6.41 -0.13 6.25
N ILE A 68 5.65 0.09 5.18
CA ILE A 68 5.03 1.35 4.81
C ILE A 68 3.57 1.26 5.28
N GLY A 69 3.24 2.00 6.33
CA GLY A 69 1.92 1.98 6.98
C GLY A 69 1.16 3.28 6.75
N ASP A 70 -0.05 3.33 7.31
CA ASP A 70 -0.87 4.56 7.36
C ASP A 70 -1.01 5.24 5.99
N VAL A 71 -1.24 4.44 4.95
CA VAL A 71 -1.42 4.89 3.55
C VAL A 71 -0.17 5.59 3.00
N GLY A 72 1.02 5.24 3.48
CA GLY A 72 2.28 5.83 3.05
C GLY A 72 2.78 6.97 3.92
N THR A 73 2.06 7.32 5.00
CA THR A 73 2.53 8.38 5.93
C THR A 73 3.53 7.88 6.95
N THR A 74 3.66 6.56 7.16
CA THR A 74 4.67 5.98 8.05
C THR A 74 5.54 4.97 7.31
N MET A 75 6.81 4.89 7.70
CA MET A 75 7.77 3.93 7.15
C MET A 75 8.67 3.41 8.27
N TYR A 76 8.89 2.11 8.30
CA TYR A 76 9.68 1.42 9.30
C TYR A 76 10.66 0.46 8.62
N ARG A 77 11.86 0.36 9.17
CA ARG A 77 12.78 -0.76 8.94
C ARG A 77 12.65 -1.74 10.10
N VAL A 78 12.53 -3.02 9.80
CA VAL A 78 12.42 -4.07 10.82
C VAL A 78 13.75 -4.81 10.93
N ILE A 79 14.32 -4.86 12.13
CA ILE A 79 15.58 -5.55 12.42
C ILE A 79 15.40 -6.40 13.67
N GLY A 80 15.38 -7.72 13.50
CA GLY A 80 15.21 -8.66 14.61
C GLY A 80 13.92 -8.39 15.39
N GLY A 81 12.80 -8.25 14.68
CA GLY A 81 11.49 -7.92 15.25
C GLY A 81 11.33 -6.48 15.77
N ARG A 82 12.39 -5.64 15.73
CA ARG A 82 12.30 -4.24 16.16
C ARG A 82 12.00 -3.32 14.99
N TRP A 83 10.95 -2.52 15.14
CA TRP A 83 10.49 -1.57 14.13
C TRP A 83 11.10 -0.20 14.39
N LEU A 84 12.03 0.21 13.53
CA LEU A 84 12.73 1.49 13.57
C LEU A 84 12.04 2.44 12.60
N ALA A 85 11.43 3.51 13.11
CA ALA A 85 10.78 4.52 12.28
C ALA A 85 11.82 5.22 11.39
N ASN A 86 11.48 5.42 10.12
CA ASN A 86 12.30 6.17 9.18
C ASN A 86 12.00 7.67 9.33
N SER A 87 12.84 8.37 10.09
CA SER A 87 12.70 9.82 10.29
C SER A 87 12.93 10.62 9.01
N VAL A 88 13.78 10.13 8.09
CA VAL A 88 14.06 10.80 6.82
C VAL A 88 12.81 10.82 5.95
N TRP A 89 12.04 9.73 5.92
CA TRP A 89 10.73 9.70 5.25
C TRP A 89 9.74 10.70 5.86
N GLN A 90 9.70 10.81 7.19
CA GLN A 90 8.85 11.79 7.89
C GLN A 90 9.21 13.23 7.51
N GLU A 91 10.50 13.55 7.44
CA GLU A 91 10.98 14.86 7.00
C GLU A 91 10.63 15.13 5.53
N GLU A 92 10.78 14.12 4.66
CA GLU A 92 10.49 14.23 3.23
C GLU A 92 9.01 14.58 2.96
N ILE A 93 8.07 13.83 3.55
CA ILE A 93 6.64 14.14 3.40
C ILE A 93 6.26 15.42 4.15
N GLY A 94 6.93 15.72 5.26
CA GLY A 94 6.68 16.91 6.07
C GLY A 94 6.96 18.23 5.35
N GLN A 95 7.81 18.22 4.31
CA GLN A 95 8.04 19.39 3.46
C GLN A 95 6.74 19.95 2.86
N ASN A 96 5.78 19.08 2.55
CA ASN A 96 4.49 19.49 1.99
C ASN A 96 3.61 20.24 3.00
N TRP A 97 3.81 20.03 4.30
CA TRP A 97 3.04 20.69 5.35
C TRP A 97 3.73 21.94 5.90
N ARG A 98 4.91 22.31 5.37
CA ARG A 98 5.62 23.55 5.71
C ARG A 98 5.83 23.77 7.22
N GLY A 99 6.16 22.71 7.94
CA GLY A 99 6.36 22.74 9.39
C GLY A 99 5.08 22.60 10.22
N SER A 100 3.91 22.60 9.58
CA SER A 100 2.64 22.29 10.23
C SER A 100 2.56 20.81 10.58
N GLY A 101 1.80 20.48 11.62
CA GLY A 101 1.45 19.12 12.00
C GLY A 101 -0.05 18.94 12.14
N HIS A 102 -0.45 17.74 12.59
CA HIS A 102 -1.84 17.37 12.86
C HIS A 102 -2.67 18.50 13.51
N ASP A 103 -2.21 19.02 14.65
CA ASP A 103 -2.98 20.00 15.43
C ASP A 103 -3.17 21.34 14.69
N ASP A 104 -2.25 21.68 13.78
CA ASP A 104 -2.38 22.89 12.96
C ASP A 104 -3.45 22.69 11.89
N ILE A 105 -3.47 21.53 11.22
CA ILE A 105 -4.53 21.16 10.28
C ILE A 105 -5.89 21.17 10.98
N VAL A 106 -6.00 20.51 12.14
CA VAL A 106 -7.24 20.49 12.92
C VAL A 106 -7.70 21.91 13.27
N ARG A 107 -6.78 22.80 13.65
CA ARG A 107 -7.10 24.20 13.95
C ARG A 107 -7.57 24.97 12.73
N MET A 108 -6.98 24.74 11.55
CA MET A 108 -7.38 25.39 10.30
C MET A 108 -8.80 24.99 9.87
N LEU A 109 -9.22 23.76 10.19
CA LEU A 109 -10.53 23.22 9.82
C LEU A 109 -11.59 23.41 10.91
N LYS A 110 -11.24 24.02 12.05
CA LYS A 110 -12.14 24.13 13.22
C LYS A 110 -13.45 24.84 12.91
N ASP A 111 -13.40 25.88 12.06
CA ASP A 111 -14.56 26.73 11.75
C ASP A 111 -15.34 26.23 10.53
N LEU A 112 -15.01 25.04 10.01
CA LEU A 112 -15.77 24.43 8.93
C LEU A 112 -17.09 23.85 9.45
N GLU A 113 -18.19 24.49 9.05
CA GLU A 113 -19.53 23.94 9.22
C GLU A 113 -19.80 22.87 8.16
N ILE A 114 -19.50 21.61 8.50
CA ILE A 114 -19.80 20.44 7.69
C ILE A 114 -20.56 19.44 8.55
N ASP A 115 -21.65 18.92 8.01
CA ASP A 115 -22.48 17.94 8.71
C ASP A 115 -21.72 16.62 8.96
N ASP A 116 -21.88 16.07 10.16
CA ASP A 116 -21.17 14.90 10.67
C ASP A 116 -19.62 14.94 10.59
N PHE A 117 -19.01 16.13 10.51
CA PHE A 117 -17.55 16.28 10.44
C PHE A 117 -16.90 16.25 11.82
N ARG A 118 -16.33 15.10 12.20
CA ARG A 118 -15.69 14.90 13.51
C ARG A 118 -14.40 14.11 13.38
N LEU A 119 -13.43 14.36 14.27
CA LEU A 119 -12.18 13.61 14.27
C LEU A 119 -12.42 12.10 14.50
N GLN A 120 -11.67 11.28 13.78
CA GLN A 120 -11.55 9.86 14.08
C GLN A 120 -10.72 9.64 15.36
N PRO A 121 -10.80 8.45 15.99
CA PRO A 121 -10.06 8.14 17.21
C PRO A 121 -8.54 8.35 17.09
N PRO A 122 -7.81 8.56 18.20
CA PRO A 122 -6.38 8.85 18.19
C PRO A 122 -5.52 7.85 17.43
N GLU A 123 -5.94 6.58 17.36
CA GLU A 123 -5.24 5.51 16.64
C GLU A 123 -5.27 5.69 15.12
N LYS A 124 -6.17 6.53 14.60
CA LYS A 124 -6.25 6.88 13.17
C LYS A 124 -5.50 8.15 12.82
N GLN A 125 -5.00 8.87 13.82
CA GLN A 125 -4.26 10.11 13.66
C GLN A 125 -2.76 9.85 13.71
N ASN A 126 -1.98 10.64 12.96
CA ASN A 126 -0.56 10.76 13.20
C ASN A 126 -0.07 12.17 12.83
N ARG A 127 1.23 12.45 12.99
CA ARG A 127 1.79 13.79 12.74
C ARG A 127 1.43 14.34 11.35
N TYR A 128 1.39 13.49 10.34
CA TYR A 128 1.16 13.80 8.93
C TYR A 128 -0.08 13.07 8.38
N LYS A 129 -1.07 12.81 9.24
CA LYS A 129 -2.37 12.25 8.86
C LYS A 129 -3.43 12.82 9.79
N VAL A 130 -4.40 13.51 9.21
CA VAL A 130 -5.61 13.93 9.93
C VAL A 130 -6.82 13.25 9.33
N SER A 131 -7.50 12.45 10.14
CA SER A 131 -8.64 11.64 9.72
C SER A 131 -9.93 12.11 10.37
N TYR A 132 -10.96 12.33 9.56
CA TYR A 132 -12.30 12.71 9.99
C TYR A 132 -13.32 11.64 9.59
N PHE A 133 -14.35 11.46 10.42
CA PHE A 133 -15.63 10.96 9.95
C PHE A 133 -16.39 12.09 9.27
N THR A 134 -17.17 11.73 8.26
CA THR A 134 -18.15 12.61 7.61
C THR A 134 -19.47 11.86 7.45
N SER A 135 -20.54 12.56 7.07
CA SER A 135 -21.77 11.88 6.66
C SER A 135 -21.52 11.01 5.42
N PHE A 136 -22.32 9.95 5.27
CA PHE A 136 -22.25 9.03 4.12
C PHE A 136 -22.55 9.72 2.78
N SER A 137 -23.33 10.81 2.80
CA SER A 137 -23.72 11.59 1.62
C SER A 137 -22.84 12.82 1.35
N ASN A 138 -21.99 13.22 2.31
CA ASN A 138 -21.14 14.41 2.19
C ASN A 138 -19.85 14.19 1.40
N GLY A 139 -19.56 12.93 1.02
CA GLY A 139 -18.44 12.55 0.16
C GLY A 139 -18.56 13.08 -1.25
N THR A 140 -18.33 14.37 -1.38
CA THR A 140 -18.40 15.10 -2.64
C THR A 140 -17.04 15.69 -2.93
N GLN A 141 -16.67 15.74 -4.21
CA GLN A 141 -15.49 16.45 -4.68
C GLN A 141 -15.43 17.88 -4.13
N GLN A 142 -16.58 18.51 -3.91
CA GLN A 142 -16.67 19.86 -3.34
C GLN A 142 -16.11 19.97 -1.92
N LEU A 143 -16.28 18.94 -1.08
CA LEU A 143 -15.72 18.93 0.27
C LEU A 143 -14.20 18.81 0.22
N GLU A 144 -13.70 17.90 -0.62
CA GLU A 144 -12.25 17.71 -0.83
C GLU A 144 -11.62 19.01 -1.35
N ASP A 145 -12.22 19.62 -2.37
CA ASP A 145 -11.75 20.87 -2.98
C ASP A 145 -11.78 22.04 -1.98
N LYS A 146 -12.82 22.13 -1.14
CA LYS A 146 -12.93 23.16 -0.09
C LYS A 146 -11.83 23.03 0.95
N ILE A 147 -11.58 21.81 1.44
CA ILE A 147 -10.50 21.56 2.39
C ILE A 147 -9.15 21.82 1.74
N ALA A 148 -8.95 21.34 0.51
CA ALA A 148 -7.72 21.57 -0.25
C ALA A 148 -7.43 23.07 -0.41
N GLY A 149 -8.42 23.88 -0.79
CA GLY A 149 -8.27 25.34 -0.91
C GLY A 149 -7.83 26.03 0.40
N ILE A 150 -8.42 25.64 1.54
CA ILE A 150 -8.01 26.19 2.86
C ILE A 150 -6.56 25.87 3.18
N LEU A 151 -6.11 24.66 2.83
CA LEU A 151 -4.73 24.22 3.05
C LEU A 151 -3.77 24.93 2.09
N GLU A 152 -4.15 25.08 0.82
CA GLU A 152 -3.37 25.77 -0.21
C GLU A 152 -3.16 27.25 0.10
N ASP A 153 -4.15 27.93 0.68
CA ASP A 153 -4.03 29.33 1.17
C ASP A 153 -2.95 29.48 2.26
N ARG A 154 -2.61 28.39 2.95
CA ARG A 154 -1.51 28.31 3.92
C ARG A 154 -0.23 27.73 3.32
N GLY A 155 -0.24 27.42 2.03
CA GLY A 155 0.84 26.80 1.30
C GLY A 155 1.09 25.33 1.65
N ILE A 156 0.10 24.67 2.25
CA ILE A 156 0.13 23.24 2.57
C ILE A 156 -0.34 22.47 1.34
N VAL A 157 0.49 21.53 0.89
CA VAL A 157 0.21 20.70 -0.28
C VAL A 157 -0.27 19.33 0.22
N ALA A 158 -1.57 19.11 0.23
CA ALA A 158 -2.17 17.89 0.76
C ALA A 158 -2.91 17.08 -0.31
N ASN A 159 -3.02 15.78 -0.08
CA ASN A 159 -4.08 14.97 -0.64
C ASN A 159 -5.22 14.92 0.37
N VAL A 160 -6.42 15.24 -0.08
CA VAL A 160 -7.66 15.05 0.68
C VAL A 160 -8.39 13.89 0.03
N ILE A 161 -8.50 12.78 0.75
CA ILE A 161 -9.03 11.52 0.22
C ILE A 161 -10.29 11.19 0.97
N TRP A 162 -11.42 11.16 0.27
CA TRP A 162 -12.66 10.66 0.83
C TRP A 162 -12.95 9.21 0.39
N SER A 163 -13.44 8.40 1.32
CA SER A 163 -13.87 7.03 1.06
C SER A 163 -15.12 6.68 1.88
N ARG A 164 -15.74 5.53 1.56
CA ARG A 164 -16.94 5.04 2.23
C ARG A 164 -16.60 3.86 3.12
N ASP A 165 -17.12 3.90 4.33
CA ASP A 165 -17.26 2.71 5.16
C ASP A 165 -18.71 2.21 5.05
N GLU A 166 -18.92 1.14 4.28
CA GLU A 166 -20.24 0.57 4.05
C GLU A 166 -20.82 -0.10 5.31
N GLU A 167 -19.97 -0.68 6.16
CA GLU A 167 -20.37 -1.36 7.38
C GLU A 167 -20.80 -0.35 8.44
N ALA A 168 -19.96 0.66 8.69
CA ALA A 168 -20.25 1.73 9.63
C ALA A 168 -21.24 2.77 9.06
N ARG A 169 -21.59 2.67 7.78
CA ARG A 169 -22.46 3.60 7.04
C ARG A 169 -22.05 5.07 7.23
N CYS A 170 -20.74 5.35 7.13
CA CYS A 170 -20.20 6.70 7.24
C CYS A 170 -19.19 7.01 6.12
N GLY A 171 -18.86 8.29 5.97
CA GLY A 171 -17.74 8.73 5.17
C GLY A 171 -16.46 8.81 6.01
N LEU A 172 -15.33 8.49 5.39
CA LEU A 172 -14.00 8.61 5.95
C LEU A 172 -13.23 9.63 5.11
N LEU A 173 -12.64 10.63 5.75
CA LEU A 173 -11.82 11.64 5.08
C LEU A 173 -10.43 11.63 5.68
N ASP A 174 -9.41 11.43 4.85
CA ASP A 174 -8.00 11.46 5.23
C ASP A 174 -7.31 12.66 4.57
N ILE A 175 -6.59 13.45 5.38
CA ILE A 175 -5.75 14.56 4.92
C ILE A 175 -4.30 14.19 5.15
N LEU A 176 -3.56 14.04 4.06
CA LEU A 176 -2.17 13.57 4.05
C LEU A 176 -1.30 14.55 3.27
N PRO A 177 0.03 14.62 3.51
CA PRO A 177 0.95 15.23 2.55
C PRO A 177 0.74 14.67 1.15
N ARG A 178 0.80 15.50 0.10
CA ARG A 178 0.64 15.00 -1.28
C ARG A 178 1.64 13.89 -1.65
N ARG A 179 2.85 13.97 -1.11
CA ARG A 179 3.90 12.95 -1.26
C ARG A 179 3.64 11.67 -0.45
N ALA A 180 2.76 11.70 0.55
CA ALA A 180 2.47 10.52 1.37
C ALA A 180 1.44 9.62 0.68
N ASN A 181 1.92 8.83 -0.28
CA ASN A 181 1.16 7.76 -0.94
C ASN A 181 2.04 6.52 -1.12
N LYS A 182 1.42 5.38 -1.47
CA LYS A 182 2.12 4.10 -1.64
C LYS A 182 3.26 4.19 -2.66
N LEU A 183 3.02 4.80 -3.82
CA LEU A 183 3.99 4.86 -4.92
C LEU A 183 5.25 5.64 -4.53
N GLU A 184 5.08 6.85 -3.99
CA GLU A 184 6.20 7.70 -3.60
C GLU A 184 6.97 7.12 -2.41
N ALA A 185 6.29 6.47 -1.46
CA ALA A 185 6.94 5.77 -0.37
C ALA A 185 7.78 4.57 -0.87
N ILE A 186 7.29 3.81 -1.87
CA ILE A 186 8.05 2.74 -2.50
C ILE A 186 9.27 3.31 -3.23
N ARG A 187 9.12 4.39 -4.02
CA ARG A 187 10.24 5.04 -4.72
C ARG A 187 11.28 5.60 -3.76
N PHE A 188 10.85 6.18 -2.64
CA PHE A 188 11.74 6.64 -1.58
C PHE A 188 12.55 5.47 -1.00
N LEU A 189 11.87 4.37 -0.65
CA LEU A 189 12.53 3.18 -0.13
C LEU A 189 13.53 2.60 -1.14
N MET A 190 13.17 2.56 -2.43
CA MET A 190 14.07 2.12 -3.50
C MET A 190 15.34 2.98 -3.57
N ALA A 191 15.20 4.30 -3.47
CA ALA A 191 16.34 5.21 -3.49
C ALA A 191 17.23 5.03 -2.24
N GLU A 192 16.62 4.90 -1.04
CA GLU A 192 17.34 4.66 0.21
C GLU A 192 18.15 3.34 0.15
N GLU A 193 17.51 2.27 -0.37
CA GLU A 193 18.12 0.95 -0.54
C GLU A 193 19.01 0.81 -1.79
N ARG A 194 19.12 1.86 -2.61
CA ARG A 194 19.88 1.90 -3.86
C ARG A 194 19.48 0.77 -4.83
N LEU A 195 18.19 0.48 -4.89
CA LEU A 195 17.61 -0.54 -5.75
C LEU A 195 17.24 0.03 -7.12
N ASN A 196 17.45 -0.77 -8.16
CA ASN A 196 16.98 -0.41 -9.50
C ASN A 196 15.51 -0.83 -9.65
N GLU A 197 14.73 -0.11 -10.45
CA GLU A 197 13.33 -0.43 -10.75
C GLU A 197 13.16 -1.87 -11.26
N SER A 198 14.10 -2.34 -12.09
CA SER A 198 14.13 -3.73 -12.60
C SER A 198 14.41 -4.81 -11.55
N ARG A 199 14.54 -4.44 -10.27
CA ARG A 199 14.71 -5.36 -9.13
C ARG A 199 13.63 -5.16 -8.07
N VAL A 200 12.59 -4.40 -8.38
CA VAL A 200 11.48 -4.11 -7.48
C VAL A 200 10.22 -4.59 -8.17
N VAL A 201 9.34 -5.22 -7.41
CA VAL A 201 7.98 -5.54 -7.86
C VAL A 201 6.99 -5.17 -6.77
N PHE A 202 5.88 -4.59 -7.18
CA PHE A 202 4.76 -4.31 -6.30
C PHE A 202 3.64 -5.34 -6.50
N ALA A 203 2.90 -5.72 -5.45
CA ALA A 203 1.69 -6.53 -5.56
C ALA A 203 0.50 -5.84 -4.88
N GLY A 204 -0.66 -5.86 -5.54
CA GLY A 204 -1.90 -5.28 -5.03
C GLY A 204 -3.16 -5.89 -5.63
N ASP A 205 -4.32 -5.50 -5.12
CA ASP A 205 -5.63 -6.05 -5.53
C ASP A 205 -6.73 -5.00 -5.73
N SER A 206 -6.52 -3.75 -5.27
CA SER A 206 -7.61 -2.79 -5.11
C SER A 206 -7.33 -1.39 -5.66
N GLY A 207 -8.33 -0.51 -5.59
CA GLY A 207 -8.23 0.86 -6.11
C GLY A 207 -7.18 1.72 -5.41
N ASN A 208 -6.87 1.46 -4.13
CA ASN A 208 -5.82 2.18 -3.40
C ASN A 208 -4.39 1.83 -3.90
N ASP A 209 -4.28 0.79 -4.73
CA ASP A 209 -3.04 0.35 -5.36
C ASP A 209 -2.89 0.88 -6.79
N LEU A 210 -3.96 1.43 -7.36
CA LEU A 210 -4.04 1.76 -8.78
C LEU A 210 -2.92 2.69 -9.24
N ASP A 211 -2.52 3.65 -8.43
CA ASP A 211 -1.40 4.55 -8.72
C ASP A 211 -0.08 3.79 -8.86
N VAL A 212 0.15 2.77 -8.02
CA VAL A 212 1.34 1.92 -8.11
C VAL A 212 1.23 0.97 -9.31
N LEU A 213 0.08 0.31 -9.46
CA LEU A 213 -0.21 -0.64 -10.55
C LEU A 213 -0.10 0.00 -11.94
N THR A 214 -0.26 1.32 -12.04
CA THR A 214 -0.20 2.08 -13.31
C THR A 214 1.02 3.00 -13.43
N SER A 215 1.96 2.91 -12.47
CA SER A 215 3.14 3.80 -12.37
C SER A 215 4.25 3.52 -13.38
N GLY A 216 4.23 2.35 -14.02
CA GLY A 216 5.34 1.83 -14.82
C GLY A 216 6.36 1.00 -14.03
N LEU A 217 6.26 0.90 -12.70
CA LEU A 217 6.98 -0.11 -11.93
C LEU A 217 6.45 -1.51 -12.25
N PRO A 218 7.30 -2.56 -12.22
CA PRO A 218 6.83 -3.93 -12.28
C PRO A 218 5.79 -4.18 -11.19
N ALA A 219 4.62 -4.65 -11.57
CA ALA A 219 3.45 -4.75 -10.73
C ALA A 219 2.70 -6.06 -10.97
N ILE A 220 2.19 -6.64 -9.89
CA ILE A 220 1.43 -7.88 -9.87
C ILE A 220 0.02 -7.53 -9.43
N LEU A 221 -0.96 -7.92 -10.24
CA LEU A 221 -2.36 -7.88 -9.86
C LEU A 221 -2.82 -9.30 -9.54
N VAL A 222 -3.11 -9.58 -8.27
CA VAL A 222 -3.53 -10.92 -7.82
C VAL A 222 -4.84 -11.35 -8.48
N ASN A 223 -5.06 -12.66 -8.63
CA ASN A 223 -6.15 -13.16 -9.45
C ASN A 223 -7.55 -12.81 -8.88
N ASN A 224 -7.66 -12.68 -7.55
CA ASN A 224 -8.87 -12.26 -6.84
C ASN A 224 -9.17 -10.75 -6.95
N ALA A 225 -8.33 -9.96 -7.63
CA ALA A 225 -8.61 -8.56 -7.91
C ALA A 225 -9.84 -8.42 -8.83
N SER A 226 -10.58 -7.32 -8.67
CA SER A 226 -11.81 -7.10 -9.44
C SER A 226 -11.54 -6.96 -10.95
N LYS A 227 -12.49 -7.42 -11.77
CA LYS A 227 -12.40 -7.29 -13.23
C LYS A 227 -12.31 -5.82 -13.69
N SER A 228 -13.02 -4.93 -13.01
CA SER A 228 -13.00 -3.49 -13.32
C SER A 228 -11.61 -2.89 -13.07
N LEU A 229 -10.99 -3.18 -11.93
CA LEU A 229 -9.63 -2.72 -11.64
C LEU A 229 -8.63 -3.24 -12.67
N ARG A 230 -8.69 -4.53 -13.01
CA ARG A 230 -7.83 -5.16 -14.01
C ARG A 230 -7.94 -4.46 -15.36
N GLN A 231 -9.17 -4.20 -15.81
CA GLN A 231 -9.42 -3.52 -17.07
C GLN A 231 -8.85 -2.09 -17.03
N THR A 232 -9.16 -1.31 -16.00
CA THR A 232 -8.68 0.06 -15.85
C THR A 232 -7.15 0.15 -15.81
N ALA A 233 -6.49 -0.75 -15.08
CA ALA A 233 -5.02 -0.76 -14.99
C ALA A 233 -4.37 -1.07 -16.34
N LEU A 234 -4.86 -2.10 -17.05
CA LEU A 234 -4.35 -2.48 -18.37
C LEU A 234 -4.58 -1.38 -19.41
N GLU A 235 -5.75 -0.74 -19.41
CA GLU A 235 -6.05 0.37 -20.32
C GLU A 235 -5.08 1.55 -20.11
N ARG A 236 -4.90 1.99 -18.86
CA ARG A 236 -3.99 3.10 -18.52
C ARG A 236 -2.54 2.81 -18.91
N LEU A 237 -2.07 1.58 -18.68
CA LEU A 237 -0.71 1.19 -19.05
C LEU A 237 -0.55 1.03 -20.56
N SER A 238 -1.55 0.49 -21.26
CA SER A 238 -1.50 0.31 -22.72
C SER A 238 -1.41 1.65 -23.45
N GLN A 239 -2.12 2.67 -22.95
CA GLN A 239 -2.04 4.04 -23.49
C GLN A 239 -0.62 4.63 -23.45
N ASN A 240 0.20 4.17 -22.50
CA ASN A 240 1.58 4.62 -22.32
C ASN A 240 2.62 3.61 -22.82
N GLY A 241 2.20 2.51 -23.47
CA GLY A 241 3.11 1.45 -23.93
C GLY A 241 3.79 0.66 -22.81
N MET A 242 3.17 0.59 -21.63
CA MET A 242 3.73 -0.01 -20.40
C MET A 242 2.96 -1.26 -19.96
N ALA A 243 2.17 -1.88 -20.83
CA ALA A 243 1.34 -3.05 -20.48
C ALA A 243 2.16 -4.22 -19.89
N ASP A 244 3.40 -4.40 -20.34
CA ASP A 244 4.31 -5.45 -19.85
C ASP A 244 4.81 -5.22 -18.42
N GLN A 245 4.58 -4.04 -17.83
CA GLN A 245 4.89 -3.76 -16.43
C GLN A 245 3.84 -4.32 -15.48
N LEU A 246 2.68 -4.76 -15.96
CA LEU A 246 1.64 -5.36 -15.14
C LEU A 246 1.47 -6.84 -15.47
N TYR A 247 1.59 -7.68 -14.46
CA TYR A 247 1.29 -9.09 -14.54
C TYR A 247 -0.02 -9.40 -13.82
N PRO A 248 -1.12 -9.67 -14.55
CA PRO A 248 -2.35 -10.20 -13.96
C PRO A 248 -2.17 -11.70 -13.71
N ALA A 249 -2.10 -12.09 -12.43
CA ALA A 249 -2.00 -13.49 -12.03
C ALA A 249 -3.22 -14.29 -12.48
N ARG A 250 -3.01 -15.55 -12.89
CA ARG A 250 -4.04 -16.43 -13.45
C ARG A 250 -4.12 -17.77 -12.73
N GLY A 251 -3.13 -18.10 -11.90
CA GLY A 251 -2.95 -19.42 -11.33
C GLY A 251 -2.26 -20.39 -12.28
N GLY A 252 -2.09 -21.63 -11.81
CA GLY A 252 -1.38 -22.71 -12.49
C GLY A 252 0.08 -22.84 -12.07
N TRP A 253 0.72 -21.77 -11.61
CA TRP A 253 2.09 -21.84 -11.09
C TRP A 253 2.12 -22.61 -9.76
N GLY A 254 2.95 -23.65 -9.69
CA GLY A 254 3.01 -24.54 -8.52
C GLY A 254 1.67 -25.21 -8.18
N GLN A 255 0.77 -25.38 -9.16
CA GLN A 255 -0.61 -25.88 -8.97
C GLN A 255 -1.48 -25.00 -8.03
N MET A 256 -1.12 -23.73 -7.84
CA MET A 256 -1.88 -22.78 -7.03
C MET A 256 -2.84 -21.94 -7.90
N ASN A 257 -3.87 -21.36 -7.28
CA ASN A 257 -4.98 -20.67 -7.94
C ASN A 257 -4.72 -19.19 -8.33
N GLY A 258 -3.54 -18.65 -8.01
CA GLY A 258 -3.18 -17.25 -8.30
C GLY A 258 -3.87 -16.21 -7.42
N ASN A 259 -4.67 -16.61 -6.44
CA ASN A 259 -5.29 -15.70 -5.47
C ASN A 259 -4.33 -15.39 -4.33
N TYR A 260 -4.43 -14.18 -3.80
CA TYR A 260 -3.66 -13.72 -2.65
C TYR A 260 -2.15 -13.98 -2.81
N ALA A 261 -1.51 -14.57 -1.80
CA ALA A 261 -0.09 -14.91 -1.82
C ALA A 261 0.30 -15.79 -3.02
N ALA A 262 -0.58 -16.66 -3.52
CA ALA A 262 -0.29 -17.46 -4.70
C ALA A 262 -0.06 -16.60 -5.95
N GLY A 263 -0.87 -15.54 -6.13
CA GLY A 263 -0.70 -14.60 -7.23
C GLY A 263 0.56 -13.77 -7.10
N VAL A 264 0.91 -13.38 -5.87
CA VAL A 264 2.17 -12.69 -5.58
C VAL A 264 3.36 -13.57 -5.95
N ILE A 265 3.37 -14.84 -5.56
CA ILE A 265 4.46 -15.77 -5.88
C ILE A 265 4.57 -15.98 -7.40
N GLU A 266 3.44 -16.22 -8.08
CA GLU A 266 3.36 -16.38 -9.53
C GLU A 266 3.97 -15.18 -10.26
N GLY A 267 3.58 -13.96 -9.85
CA GLY A 267 4.09 -12.73 -10.42
C GLY A 267 5.58 -12.48 -10.11
N VAL A 268 6.06 -12.81 -8.90
CA VAL A 268 7.49 -12.72 -8.57
C VAL A 268 8.31 -13.63 -9.48
N VAL A 269 7.84 -14.84 -9.75
CA VAL A 269 8.52 -15.76 -10.68
C VAL A 269 8.45 -15.26 -12.11
N HIS A 270 7.36 -14.61 -12.51
CA HIS A 270 7.24 -14.00 -13.83
C HIS A 270 8.30 -12.92 -14.07
N PHE A 271 8.39 -11.93 -13.17
CA PHE A 271 9.35 -10.81 -13.32
C PHE A 271 10.80 -11.21 -12.99
N PHE A 272 10.99 -12.18 -12.10
CA PHE A 272 12.29 -12.66 -11.68
C PHE A 272 12.39 -14.19 -11.81
N PRO A 273 12.57 -14.72 -13.04
CA PRO A 273 12.58 -16.17 -13.29
C PRO A 273 13.64 -16.93 -12.47
N GLU A 274 14.71 -16.27 -12.03
CA GLU A 274 15.72 -16.89 -11.15
C GLU A 274 15.14 -17.37 -9.81
N THR A 275 14.02 -16.81 -9.36
CA THR A 275 13.38 -17.15 -8.08
C THR A 275 12.69 -18.51 -8.12
N ALA A 276 12.34 -19.03 -9.31
CA ALA A 276 11.81 -20.39 -9.46
C ALA A 276 12.79 -21.45 -8.92
N ALA A 277 14.10 -21.21 -9.05
CA ALA A 277 15.11 -22.11 -8.50
C ALA A 277 15.13 -22.13 -6.97
N TRP A 278 14.75 -21.04 -6.31
CA TRP A 278 14.69 -20.94 -4.85
C TRP A 278 13.53 -21.78 -4.30
N LEU A 279 12.45 -21.91 -5.08
CA LEU A 279 11.22 -22.58 -4.66
C LEU A 279 11.17 -24.08 -4.97
N LYS A 280 12.19 -24.64 -5.65
CA LYS A 280 12.22 -26.06 -6.03
C LYS A 280 12.04 -27.01 -4.84
N SER A 281 12.64 -26.69 -3.70
CA SER A 281 12.61 -27.57 -2.52
C SER A 281 11.29 -27.57 -1.75
N VAL A 282 10.46 -26.54 -1.92
CA VAL A 282 9.18 -26.40 -1.21
C VAL A 282 7.98 -26.80 -2.08
N LEU A 283 8.17 -26.91 -3.39
CA LEU A 283 7.17 -27.34 -4.38
C LEU A 283 7.28 -28.80 -4.82
N SER A 284 8.37 -29.49 -4.46
CA SER A 284 8.56 -30.93 -4.67
C SER A 284 7.84 -31.75 -3.60
#